data_AF-A0A075GW26-F1
#
_entry.id   AF-A0A075GW26-F1
#
_cell.length_a   1.000
_cell.length_b   1.000
_cell.length_c   1.000
_cell.angle_alpha   90.00
_cell.angle_beta   90.00
_cell.angle_gamma   90.00
#
_symmetry.space_group_name_H-M   'P 1'
#
loop_
_entity.id
_entity.type
_entity.pdbx_description
1 polymer ?
#
loop_
_entity_poly.entity_id
_entity_poly.type
_entity_poly.pdbx_seq_one_letter_code
_entity_poly.pdbx_strand_id
1 'polypeptide(L)'
;MKKSVDAYLMTAQRLVESCDVEKAIMDFDKVLNNDRRNVSALLGKAECLVHYVDEHKNLEDGLKIVDNLIDEHDQVSFDLYFLRAKFLWRLGRRNDALKCVGICERFAPDNIELLETKARILVGLRRFTEAKTIIHELPEKKANFVKGRIDFLHKKYSSASILFRQSFEDDFTCNDVTNLYNYMLASHLAKDYDLVSRAADVGEKFLAKHKNHIRSMSIAHRTCMCLWTKSKITKTESEAKDCLQKMTEIVDDQQRANKADWVLVRNKSLAYKNLGKFDQAEVAIDESFGYLKKKQKDYDIKYQDALRMKADILLLMKKFKKSLVCSKKLLTYIEKQNTPAQKASKETRSTFTHHGESFGYTKSSIDTPQIINSLHRISTCYSKLGDDKNSKRWYSKYEKAYAEAKILKEKESKSGSEVPIYDGDEGQRLELKSSFYNHGTCGQEDTDTYKNKQEKLQHELLGFEEIAKSVCAFLNSDGGKVVIGVTDELECLGIDADIERAPKKTLDGYKQKVRQTIDDMLVKDYVTSVFYDTFDYVSPGSKPVKLCEISVEPLPSDEPEFATLKLHGKAVNNEKGKFLKYASDGPEYAFFRKGEGDQQYTPREAVAHWIRRSKR
;
A
#
# COMPACT_ATOMS: atom_id res chain seq x y z
N MET A 1 21.47 -1.06 -48.24
CA MET A 1 22.16 0.07 -47.58
C MET A 1 21.92 -0.03 -46.08
N LYS A 2 22.97 -0.12 -45.26
CA LYS A 2 22.82 0.05 -43.79
C LYS A 2 22.43 1.51 -43.53
N LYS A 3 21.37 1.76 -42.76
CA LYS A 3 21.03 3.14 -42.32
C LYS A 3 22.21 3.70 -41.49
N SER A 4 22.47 5.00 -41.59
CA SER A 4 23.46 5.68 -40.75
C SER A 4 23.01 5.75 -39.29
N VAL A 5 23.94 6.02 -38.36
CA VAL A 5 23.63 6.21 -36.93
C VAL A 5 22.57 7.29 -36.74
N ASP A 6 22.73 8.45 -37.38
CA ASP A 6 21.77 9.56 -37.33
C ASP A 6 20.40 9.17 -37.87
N ALA A 7 20.35 8.37 -38.95
CA ALA A 7 19.10 7.88 -39.50
C ALA A 7 18.36 6.94 -38.53
N TYR A 8 19.08 6.15 -37.74
CA TYR A 8 18.46 5.33 -36.68
C TYR A 8 17.98 6.20 -35.51
N LEU A 9 18.76 7.17 -35.05
CA LEU A 9 18.35 8.09 -33.96
C LEU A 9 17.10 8.89 -34.33
N MET A 10 17.06 9.47 -35.54
CA MET A 10 15.87 10.21 -36.02
C MET A 10 14.66 9.30 -36.19
N THR A 11 14.85 8.06 -36.66
CA THR A 11 13.75 7.10 -36.77
C THR A 11 13.24 6.73 -35.38
N ALA A 12 14.12 6.44 -34.42
CA ALA A 12 13.77 6.09 -33.05
C ALA A 12 12.99 7.22 -32.36
N GLN A 13 13.41 8.48 -32.54
CA GLN A 13 12.69 9.63 -31.97
C GLN A 13 11.26 9.77 -32.51
N ARG A 14 11.08 9.63 -33.83
CA ARG A 14 9.73 9.61 -34.42
C ARG A 14 8.91 8.43 -33.91
N LEU A 15 9.54 7.29 -33.65
CA LEU A 15 8.85 6.12 -33.11
C LEU A 15 8.39 6.36 -31.67
N VAL A 16 9.18 7.04 -30.84
CA VAL A 16 8.80 7.52 -29.49
C VAL A 16 7.58 8.44 -29.59
N GLU A 17 7.61 9.44 -30.48
CA GLU A 17 6.50 10.37 -30.70
C GLU A 17 5.23 9.64 -31.18
N SER A 18 5.38 8.64 -32.05
CA SER A 18 4.27 7.80 -32.51
C SER A 18 3.83 6.72 -31.51
N CYS A 19 4.45 6.70 -30.31
CA CYS A 19 4.21 5.75 -29.22
C CYS A 19 4.54 4.28 -29.54
N ASP A 20 5.33 4.01 -30.59
CA ASP A 20 5.84 2.69 -30.96
C ASP A 20 7.20 2.44 -30.27
N VAL A 21 7.15 2.41 -28.93
CA VAL A 21 8.32 2.36 -28.03
C VAL A 21 9.16 1.10 -28.26
N GLU A 22 8.52 -0.03 -28.62
CA GLU A 22 9.23 -1.28 -28.92
C GLU A 22 10.18 -1.11 -30.12
N LYS A 23 9.70 -0.55 -31.23
CA LYS A 23 10.55 -0.31 -32.39
C LYS A 23 11.58 0.78 -32.14
N ALA A 24 11.25 1.79 -31.34
CA ALA A 24 12.22 2.81 -30.93
C ALA A 24 13.42 2.17 -30.21
N ILE A 25 13.17 1.28 -29.24
CA ILE A 25 14.23 0.53 -28.54
C ILE A 25 15.04 -0.31 -29.53
N MET A 26 14.40 -0.98 -30.50
CA MET A 26 15.14 -1.76 -31.50
C MET A 26 16.08 -0.90 -32.35
N ASP A 27 15.68 0.34 -32.68
CA ASP A 27 16.53 1.25 -33.44
C ASP A 27 17.65 1.84 -32.58
N PHE A 28 17.39 2.14 -31.29
CA PHE A 28 18.46 2.47 -30.34
C PHE A 28 19.46 1.32 -30.16
N ASP A 29 18.99 0.07 -30.05
CA ASP A 29 19.85 -1.10 -29.94
C ASP A 29 20.75 -1.29 -31.17
N LYS A 30 20.27 -0.94 -32.37
CA LYS A 30 21.11 -0.97 -33.58
C LYS A 30 22.23 0.07 -33.51
N VAL A 31 21.97 1.24 -32.93
CA VAL A 31 23.03 2.25 -32.69
C VAL A 31 24.02 1.72 -31.66
N LEU A 32 23.53 1.18 -30.54
CA LEU A 32 24.36 0.65 -29.44
C LEU A 32 25.20 -0.56 -29.83
N ASN A 33 24.77 -1.35 -30.83
CA ASN A 33 25.56 -2.43 -31.38
C ASN A 33 26.78 -1.94 -32.17
N ASN A 34 26.71 -0.74 -32.77
CA ASN A 34 27.83 -0.12 -33.47
C ASN A 34 28.69 0.71 -32.52
N ASP A 35 28.07 1.44 -31.60
CA ASP A 35 28.73 2.25 -30.57
C ASP A 35 28.02 2.09 -29.21
N ARG A 36 28.61 1.28 -28.34
CA ARG A 36 28.06 0.95 -27.03
C ARG A 36 28.02 2.13 -26.05
N ARG A 37 28.77 3.20 -26.32
CA ARG A 37 28.86 4.39 -25.45
C ARG A 37 28.10 5.58 -26.03
N ASN A 38 27.27 5.37 -27.05
CA ASN A 38 26.48 6.43 -27.64
C ASN A 38 25.45 6.97 -26.62
N VAL A 39 25.74 8.14 -26.04
CA VAL A 39 24.94 8.76 -24.96
C VAL A 39 23.50 9.00 -25.41
N SER A 40 23.28 9.51 -26.63
CA SER A 40 21.95 9.79 -27.16
C SER A 40 21.11 8.50 -27.30
N ALA A 41 21.71 7.42 -27.78
CA ALA A 41 21.01 6.13 -27.88
C ALA A 41 20.75 5.48 -26.52
N LEU A 42 21.68 5.61 -25.57
CA LEU A 42 21.49 5.15 -24.19
C LEU A 42 20.36 5.90 -23.50
N LEU A 43 20.37 7.24 -23.59
CA LEU A 43 19.35 8.10 -23.00
C LEU A 43 17.97 7.84 -23.63
N GLY A 44 17.87 7.85 -24.96
CA GLY A 44 16.61 7.57 -25.65
C GLY A 44 16.07 6.16 -25.36
N LYS A 45 16.96 5.16 -25.21
CA LYS A 45 16.55 3.82 -24.75
C LYS A 45 16.04 3.84 -23.31
N ALA A 46 16.70 4.55 -22.40
CA ALA A 46 16.24 4.68 -21.02
C ALA A 46 14.89 5.40 -20.92
N GLU A 47 14.69 6.47 -21.70
CA GLU A 47 13.40 7.16 -21.82
C GLU A 47 12.29 6.21 -22.30
N CYS A 48 12.58 5.33 -23.24
CA CYS A 48 11.64 4.29 -23.66
C CYS A 48 11.34 3.28 -22.55
N LEU A 49 12.38 2.82 -21.84
CA LEU A 49 12.26 1.77 -20.81
C LEU A 49 11.40 2.21 -19.61
N VAL A 50 11.34 3.51 -19.30
CA VAL A 50 10.51 4.02 -18.20
C VAL A 50 9.00 3.77 -18.41
N HIS A 51 8.58 3.54 -19.66
CA HIS A 51 7.18 3.27 -20.00
C HIS A 51 6.75 1.82 -19.72
N TYR A 52 7.71 0.88 -19.56
CA TYR A 52 7.51 -0.54 -19.21
C TYR A 52 7.20 -0.74 -17.73
N VAL A 53 6.12 -0.12 -17.26
CA VAL A 53 5.79 -0.07 -15.83
C VAL A 53 5.40 -1.42 -15.24
N ASP A 54 5.04 -2.39 -16.08
CA ASP A 54 4.70 -3.77 -15.68
C ASP A 54 5.90 -4.72 -15.69
N GLU A 55 7.04 -4.32 -16.27
CA GLU A 55 8.22 -5.15 -16.41
C GLU A 55 9.35 -4.64 -15.52
N HIS A 56 9.37 -5.12 -14.27
CA HIS A 56 10.36 -4.73 -13.26
C HIS A 56 11.81 -4.80 -13.78
N LYS A 57 12.13 -5.83 -14.57
CA LYS A 57 13.45 -5.99 -15.17
C LYS A 57 13.80 -4.84 -16.11
N ASN A 58 12.86 -4.40 -16.96
CA ASN A 58 13.10 -3.30 -17.89
C ASN A 58 13.30 -1.98 -17.14
N LEU A 59 12.61 -1.79 -16.01
CA LEU A 59 12.83 -0.65 -15.13
C LEU A 59 14.20 -0.69 -14.45
N GLU A 60 14.65 -1.86 -13.99
CA GLU A 60 16.00 -2.04 -13.43
C GLU A 60 17.10 -1.83 -14.49
N ASP A 61 16.93 -2.42 -15.66
CA ASP A 61 17.86 -2.26 -16.79
C ASP A 61 17.94 -0.78 -17.22
N GLY A 62 16.81 -0.08 -17.27
CA GLY A 62 16.74 1.35 -17.55
C GLY A 62 17.40 2.21 -16.47
N LEU A 63 17.13 1.93 -15.19
CA LEU A 63 17.80 2.62 -14.08
C LEU A 63 19.32 2.43 -14.14
N LYS A 64 19.79 1.23 -14.44
CA LYS A 64 21.22 0.93 -14.57
C LYS A 64 21.88 1.72 -15.70
N ILE A 65 21.20 1.90 -16.83
CA ILE A 65 21.69 2.77 -17.92
C ILE A 65 21.86 4.19 -17.40
N VAL A 66 20.86 4.72 -16.68
CA VAL A 66 20.89 6.09 -16.14
C VAL A 66 21.97 6.27 -15.08
N ASP A 67 22.10 5.33 -14.13
CA ASP A 67 23.15 5.37 -13.10
C ASP A 67 24.54 5.36 -13.74
N ASN A 68 24.79 4.47 -14.73
CA ASN A 68 26.06 4.43 -15.46
C ASN A 68 26.36 5.76 -16.19
N LEU A 69 25.35 6.39 -16.81
CA LEU A 69 25.54 7.68 -17.49
C LEU A 69 25.91 8.80 -16.52
N ILE A 70 25.34 8.80 -15.31
CA ILE A 70 25.68 9.77 -14.26
C ILE A 70 27.11 9.54 -13.77
N ASP A 71 27.48 8.29 -13.49
CA ASP A 71 28.78 7.92 -12.94
C ASP A 71 29.95 8.11 -13.93
N GLU A 72 29.75 7.76 -15.21
CA GLU A 72 30.83 7.78 -16.22
C GLU A 72 31.11 9.18 -16.79
N HIS A 73 30.15 10.10 -16.70
CA HIS A 73 30.27 11.42 -17.34
C HIS A 73 30.29 12.60 -16.36
N ASP A 74 30.16 12.35 -15.04
CA ASP A 74 30.03 13.39 -14.00
C ASP A 74 29.01 14.48 -14.37
N GLN A 75 27.97 14.07 -15.12
CA GLN A 75 26.99 14.98 -15.68
C GLN A 75 25.84 15.17 -14.69
N VAL A 76 25.88 16.30 -13.98
CA VAL A 76 24.72 16.78 -13.24
C VAL A 76 23.77 17.50 -14.20
N SER A 77 22.94 16.73 -14.91
CA SER A 77 21.90 17.27 -15.79
C SER A 77 20.51 17.03 -15.22
N PHE A 78 19.61 17.98 -15.46
CA PHE A 78 18.20 17.85 -15.08
C PHE A 78 17.58 16.57 -15.63
N ASP A 79 17.79 16.28 -16.92
CA ASP A 79 17.16 15.14 -17.62
C ASP A 79 17.57 13.79 -17.02
N LEU A 80 18.86 13.59 -16.70
CA LEU A 80 19.35 12.33 -16.13
C LEU A 80 18.79 12.10 -14.72
N TYR A 81 18.88 13.11 -13.84
CA TYR A 81 18.34 12.98 -12.48
C TYR A 81 16.82 12.88 -12.46
N PHE A 82 16.15 13.55 -13.39
CA PHE A 82 14.70 13.47 -13.49
C PHE A 82 14.24 12.11 -14.00
N LEU A 83 14.92 11.54 -15.00
CA LEU A 83 14.67 10.19 -15.48
C LEU A 83 15.00 9.14 -14.40
N ARG A 84 16.09 9.32 -13.65
CA ARG A 84 16.42 8.50 -12.48
C ARG A 84 15.31 8.53 -11.43
N ALA A 85 14.79 9.72 -11.10
CA ALA A 85 13.68 9.89 -10.17
C ALA A 85 12.44 9.11 -10.63
N LYS A 86 12.11 9.18 -11.94
CA LYS A 86 11.01 8.42 -12.54
C LYS A 86 11.21 6.91 -12.37
N PHE A 87 12.39 6.37 -12.69
CA PHE A 87 12.68 4.95 -12.49
C PHE A 87 12.58 4.51 -11.03
N LEU A 88 13.22 5.24 -10.11
CA LEU A 88 13.18 4.96 -8.68
C LEU A 88 11.74 4.98 -8.14
N TRP A 89 10.93 5.94 -8.59
CA TRP A 89 9.52 6.00 -8.24
C TRP A 89 8.74 4.80 -8.77
N ARG A 90 8.93 4.39 -10.04
CA ARG A 90 8.27 3.21 -10.64
C ARG A 90 8.69 1.89 -9.96
N LEU A 91 9.92 1.81 -9.47
CA LEU A 91 10.44 0.69 -8.68
C LEU A 91 9.99 0.72 -7.21
N GLY A 92 9.22 1.74 -6.80
CA GLY A 92 8.72 1.88 -5.43
C GLY A 92 9.74 2.46 -4.44
N ARG A 93 10.94 2.85 -4.88
CA ARG A 93 11.99 3.51 -4.09
C ARG A 93 11.69 5.00 -3.93
N ARG A 94 10.57 5.31 -3.26
CA ARG A 94 9.99 6.67 -3.21
C ARG A 94 10.88 7.72 -2.53
N ASN A 95 11.57 7.36 -1.45
CA ASN A 95 12.47 8.29 -0.76
C ASN A 95 13.70 8.63 -1.61
N ASP A 96 14.28 7.65 -2.31
CA ASP A 96 15.40 7.89 -3.23
C ASP A 96 14.95 8.74 -4.44
N ALA A 97 13.72 8.52 -4.92
CA ALA A 97 13.14 9.36 -5.95
C ALA A 97 12.99 10.82 -5.49
N LEU A 98 12.55 11.08 -4.25
CA LEU A 98 12.47 12.44 -3.69
C LEU A 98 13.86 13.10 -3.58
N LYS A 99 14.91 12.35 -3.22
CA LYS A 99 16.28 12.89 -3.22
C LYS A 99 16.69 13.37 -4.62
N CYS A 100 16.37 12.59 -5.65
CA CYS A 100 16.65 12.98 -7.04
C CYS A 100 15.82 14.19 -7.48
N VAL A 101 14.54 14.25 -7.09
CA VAL A 101 13.69 15.43 -7.32
C VAL A 101 14.32 16.69 -6.68
N GLY A 102 14.80 16.60 -5.44
CA GLY A 102 15.47 17.73 -4.76
C GLY A 102 16.75 18.20 -5.44
N ILE A 103 17.41 17.36 -6.24
CA ILE A 103 18.52 17.76 -7.11
C ILE A 103 17.97 18.52 -8.32
N CYS A 104 16.95 17.99 -8.99
CA CYS A 104 16.29 18.63 -10.14
C CYS A 104 15.70 20.02 -9.80
N GLU A 105 15.20 20.21 -8.59
CA GLU A 105 14.65 21.50 -8.11
C GLU A 105 15.68 22.63 -8.12
N ARG A 106 16.97 22.31 -7.97
CA ARG A 106 18.05 23.31 -8.04
C ARG A 106 18.25 23.86 -9.46
N PHE A 107 17.85 23.08 -10.47
CA PHE A 107 17.98 23.46 -11.87
C PHE A 107 16.73 24.18 -12.38
N ALA A 108 15.56 23.67 -12.04
CA ALA A 108 14.29 24.19 -12.53
C ALA A 108 13.17 23.98 -11.48
N PRO A 109 13.10 24.85 -10.44
CA PRO A 109 12.14 24.69 -9.35
C PRO A 109 10.69 24.80 -9.82
N ASP A 110 10.43 25.62 -10.84
CA ASP A 110 9.08 25.86 -11.38
C ASP A 110 8.73 24.92 -12.54
N ASN A 111 9.54 23.88 -12.80
CA ASN A 111 9.25 22.93 -13.87
C ASN A 111 7.98 22.12 -13.55
N ILE A 112 6.94 22.31 -14.36
CA ILE A 112 5.62 21.68 -14.15
C ILE A 112 5.70 20.15 -14.09
N GLU A 113 6.55 19.52 -14.91
CA GLU A 113 6.68 18.06 -14.93
C GLU A 113 7.38 17.53 -13.67
N LEU A 114 8.36 18.27 -13.17
CA LEU A 114 9.03 18.00 -11.90
C LEU A 114 8.06 18.13 -10.74
N LEU A 115 7.32 19.25 -10.65
CA LEU A 115 6.32 19.51 -9.62
C LEU A 115 5.23 18.43 -9.61
N GLU A 116 4.72 18.05 -10.79
CA GLU A 116 3.75 16.96 -10.91
C GLU A 116 4.33 15.63 -10.38
N THR A 117 5.56 15.31 -10.77
CA THR A 117 6.25 14.09 -10.34
C THR A 117 6.45 14.07 -8.83
N LYS A 118 6.91 15.19 -8.24
CA LYS A 118 7.05 15.38 -6.80
C LYS A 118 5.73 15.14 -6.08
N ALA A 119 4.66 15.80 -6.53
CA ALA A 119 3.33 15.64 -5.94
C ALA A 119 2.85 14.18 -6.00
N ARG A 120 3.07 13.47 -7.11
CA ARG A 120 2.74 12.05 -7.25
C ARG A 120 3.53 11.15 -6.29
N ILE A 121 4.83 11.44 -6.09
CA ILE A 121 5.66 10.71 -5.12
C ILE A 121 5.16 10.95 -3.69
N LEU A 122 4.86 12.21 -3.34
CA LEU A 122 4.33 12.59 -2.02
C LEU A 122 2.99 11.93 -1.72
N VAL A 123 2.07 11.89 -2.69
CA VAL A 123 0.80 11.13 -2.59
C VAL A 123 1.08 9.64 -2.36
N GLY A 124 2.06 9.07 -3.06
CA GLY A 124 2.49 7.69 -2.86
C GLY A 124 3.10 7.42 -1.48
N LEU A 125 3.63 8.45 -0.82
CA LEU A 125 4.14 8.44 0.56
C LEU A 125 3.09 8.86 1.60
N ARG A 126 1.82 9.06 1.19
CA ARG A 126 0.73 9.56 2.07
C ARG A 126 0.96 10.97 2.66
N ARG A 127 1.94 11.73 2.15
CA ARG A 127 2.22 13.12 2.55
C ARG A 127 1.27 14.08 1.81
N PHE A 128 -0.03 13.97 2.12
CA PHE A 128 -1.09 14.65 1.38
C PHE A 128 -1.10 16.16 1.55
N THR A 129 -0.68 16.67 2.71
CA THR A 129 -0.60 18.11 2.99
C THR A 129 0.39 18.79 2.05
N GLU A 130 1.59 18.23 1.93
CA GLU A 130 2.64 18.72 1.02
C GLU A 130 2.29 18.49 -0.45
N ALA A 131 1.59 17.39 -0.78
CA ALA A 131 1.08 17.23 -2.14
C ALA A 131 0.06 18.32 -2.49
N LYS A 132 -0.80 18.72 -1.54
CA LYS A 132 -1.81 19.76 -1.75
C LYS A 132 -1.21 21.14 -1.98
N THR A 133 -0.10 21.48 -1.34
CA THR A 133 0.56 22.78 -1.60
C THR A 133 1.00 22.86 -3.07
N ILE A 134 1.67 21.80 -3.58
CA ILE A 134 2.12 21.73 -4.98
C ILE A 134 0.94 21.74 -5.96
N ILE A 135 -0.21 21.14 -5.61
CA ILE A 135 -1.40 21.13 -6.47
C ILE A 135 -1.86 22.54 -6.86
N HIS A 136 -1.65 23.55 -6.00
CA HIS A 136 -2.03 24.94 -6.30
C HIS A 136 -1.13 25.60 -7.36
N GLU A 137 0.07 25.07 -7.57
CA GLU A 137 1.05 25.56 -8.55
C GLU A 137 0.92 24.84 -9.90
N LEU A 138 0.15 23.75 -9.97
CA LEU A 138 0.00 22.95 -11.18
C LEU A 138 -1.14 23.45 -12.08
N PRO A 139 -0.96 23.40 -13.42
CA PRO A 139 -2.06 23.56 -14.36
C PRO A 139 -3.19 22.57 -14.09
N GLU A 140 -4.43 22.98 -14.37
CA GLU A 140 -5.65 22.27 -13.97
C GLU A 140 -5.64 20.77 -14.31
N LYS A 141 -5.27 20.39 -15.54
CA LYS A 141 -5.21 18.98 -15.94
C LYS A 141 -4.25 18.15 -15.08
N LYS A 142 -3.07 18.70 -14.78
CA LYS A 142 -2.04 18.04 -13.95
C LYS A 142 -2.47 17.98 -12.48
N ALA A 143 -3.02 19.09 -11.98
CA ALA A 143 -3.62 19.15 -10.65
C ALA A 143 -4.74 18.11 -10.47
N ASN A 144 -5.63 17.96 -11.46
CA ASN A 144 -6.75 17.02 -11.43
C ASN A 144 -6.28 15.57 -11.38
N PHE A 145 -5.19 15.21 -12.07
CA PHE A 145 -4.61 13.88 -11.93
C PHE A 145 -4.18 13.60 -10.47
N VAL A 146 -3.44 14.53 -9.85
CA VAL A 146 -2.96 14.38 -8.47
C VAL A 146 -4.13 14.34 -7.48
N LYS A 147 -5.13 15.23 -7.63
CA LYS A 147 -6.37 15.21 -6.82
C LYS A 147 -7.10 13.87 -6.96
N GLY A 148 -7.23 13.37 -8.19
CA GLY A 148 -7.85 12.08 -8.46
C GLY A 148 -7.13 10.93 -7.75
N ARG A 149 -5.79 10.96 -7.69
CA ARG A 149 -5.00 9.99 -6.93
C ARG A 149 -5.29 10.03 -5.43
N ILE A 150 -5.39 11.23 -4.85
CA ILE A 150 -5.74 11.40 -3.43
C ILE A 150 -7.14 10.84 -3.15
N ASP A 151 -8.13 11.17 -3.99
CA ASP A 151 -9.49 10.66 -3.85
C ASP A 151 -9.56 9.14 -4.02
N PHE A 152 -8.82 8.59 -4.98
CA PHE A 152 -8.72 7.15 -5.19
C PHE A 152 -8.19 6.45 -3.93
N LEU A 153 -7.15 7.00 -3.31
CA LEU A 153 -6.56 6.48 -2.09
C LEU A 153 -7.49 6.58 -0.86
N HIS A 154 -8.40 7.56 -0.84
CA HIS A 154 -9.49 7.67 0.12
C HIS A 154 -10.74 6.86 -0.26
N LYS A 155 -10.64 5.98 -1.26
CA LYS A 155 -11.74 5.14 -1.77
C LYS A 155 -12.94 5.94 -2.32
N LYS A 156 -12.76 7.22 -2.64
CA LYS A 156 -13.77 8.09 -3.29
C LYS A 156 -13.74 7.87 -4.80
N TYR A 157 -14.07 6.66 -5.25
CA TYR A 157 -13.83 6.23 -6.63
C TYR A 157 -14.60 7.04 -7.69
N SER A 158 -15.84 7.45 -7.41
CA SER A 158 -16.62 8.27 -8.36
C SER A 158 -15.97 9.64 -8.58
N SER A 159 -15.56 10.31 -7.50
CA SER A 159 -14.85 11.59 -7.56
C SER A 159 -13.50 11.43 -8.27
N ALA A 160 -12.72 10.40 -7.89
CA ALA A 160 -11.45 10.09 -8.54
C ALA A 160 -11.61 9.85 -10.05
N SER A 161 -12.64 9.12 -10.45
CA SER A 161 -12.95 8.85 -11.86
C SER A 161 -13.21 10.14 -12.64
N ILE A 162 -13.98 11.08 -12.08
CA ILE A 162 -14.27 12.37 -12.72
C ILE A 162 -12.97 13.18 -12.89
N LEU A 163 -12.18 13.29 -11.82
CA LEU A 163 -10.91 14.02 -11.83
C LEU A 163 -9.90 13.42 -12.82
N PHE A 164 -9.79 12.09 -12.89
CA PHE A 164 -8.94 11.45 -13.89
C PHE A 164 -9.43 11.72 -15.31
N ARG A 165 -10.74 11.70 -15.56
CA ARG A 165 -11.27 12.02 -16.89
C ARG A 165 -10.90 13.44 -17.34
N GLN A 166 -10.88 14.39 -16.40
CA GLN A 166 -10.49 15.79 -16.63
C GLN A 166 -8.98 16.01 -16.77
N SER A 167 -8.16 14.95 -16.63
CA SER A 167 -6.71 15.06 -16.65
C SER A 167 -6.06 14.72 -18.00
N PHE A 168 -6.84 14.36 -19.02
CA PHE A 168 -6.35 14.02 -20.36
C PHE A 168 -7.39 14.31 -21.44
N GLU A 169 -6.92 14.43 -22.68
CA GLU A 169 -7.74 14.64 -23.88
C GLU A 169 -7.95 13.34 -24.67
N ASP A 170 -8.95 13.34 -25.56
CA ASP A 170 -9.32 12.16 -26.37
C ASP A 170 -8.33 11.88 -27.52
N ASP A 171 -7.30 12.72 -27.70
CA ASP A 171 -6.23 12.49 -28.68
C ASP A 171 -5.18 11.48 -28.19
N PHE A 172 -5.13 11.21 -26.88
CA PHE A 172 -4.32 10.21 -26.19
C PHE A 172 -2.84 10.21 -26.59
N THR A 173 -2.04 11.05 -25.93
CA THR A 173 -0.57 10.98 -26.03
C THR A 173 -0.02 9.80 -25.23
N CYS A 174 1.26 9.43 -25.44
CA CYS A 174 1.94 8.37 -24.67
C CYS A 174 1.87 8.59 -23.15
N ASN A 175 1.86 9.85 -22.71
CA ASN A 175 1.84 10.24 -21.31
C ASN A 175 0.44 10.12 -20.68
N ASP A 176 -0.63 10.27 -21.48
CA ASP A 176 -2.02 10.22 -21.01
C ASP A 176 -2.49 8.81 -20.68
N VAL A 177 -1.78 7.78 -21.14
CA VAL A 177 -2.19 6.38 -20.92
C VAL A 177 -2.19 6.00 -19.44
N THR A 178 -1.35 6.64 -18.62
CA THR A 178 -1.44 6.46 -17.16
C THR A 178 -2.73 7.06 -16.60
N ASN A 179 -3.18 8.19 -17.13
CA ASN A 179 -4.38 8.88 -16.69
C ASN A 179 -5.63 8.10 -17.11
N LEU A 180 -5.67 7.65 -18.37
CA LEU A 180 -6.71 6.76 -18.90
C LEU A 180 -6.84 5.48 -18.09
N TYR A 181 -5.72 4.83 -17.76
CA TYR A 181 -5.74 3.63 -16.93
C TYR A 181 -6.38 3.87 -15.56
N ASN A 182 -6.00 4.97 -14.90
CA ASN A 182 -6.53 5.34 -13.58
C ASN A 182 -8.01 5.71 -13.65
N TYR A 183 -8.43 6.42 -14.70
CA TYR A 183 -9.83 6.72 -14.97
C TYR A 183 -10.66 5.43 -15.04
N MET A 184 -10.27 4.48 -15.88
CA MET A 184 -11.01 3.23 -16.06
C MET A 184 -11.05 2.38 -14.80
N LEU A 185 -9.94 2.32 -14.05
CA LEU A 185 -9.88 1.63 -12.76
C LEU A 185 -10.83 2.26 -11.75
N ALA A 186 -10.82 3.59 -11.61
CA ALA A 186 -11.71 4.30 -10.70
C ALA A 186 -13.18 4.12 -11.10
N SER A 187 -13.52 4.23 -12.40
CA SER A 187 -14.88 3.98 -12.87
C SER A 187 -15.34 2.55 -12.55
N HIS A 188 -14.50 1.55 -12.83
CA HIS A 188 -14.79 0.15 -12.52
C HIS A 188 -15.09 -0.06 -11.03
N LEU A 189 -14.30 0.55 -10.14
CA LEU A 189 -14.47 0.44 -8.68
C LEU A 189 -15.64 1.25 -8.13
N ALA A 190 -15.99 2.36 -8.78
CA ALA A 190 -17.16 3.17 -8.43
C ALA A 190 -18.47 2.39 -8.62
N LYS A 191 -18.51 1.42 -9.54
CA LYS A 191 -19.69 0.62 -9.90
C LYS A 191 -20.90 1.48 -10.29
N ASP A 192 -20.63 2.67 -10.81
CA ASP A 192 -21.62 3.57 -11.38
C ASP A 192 -21.79 3.29 -12.88
N TYR A 193 -23.02 3.20 -13.35
CA TYR A 193 -23.32 2.81 -14.72
C TYR A 193 -22.77 3.81 -15.75
N ASP A 194 -22.98 5.10 -15.54
CA ASP A 194 -22.61 6.14 -16.49
C ASP A 194 -21.08 6.28 -16.56
N LEU A 195 -20.41 6.29 -15.40
CA LEU A 195 -18.95 6.35 -15.33
C LEU A 195 -18.31 5.15 -16.04
N VAL A 196 -18.80 3.94 -15.77
CA VAL A 196 -18.26 2.70 -16.36
C VAL A 196 -18.52 2.65 -17.87
N SER A 197 -19.70 3.09 -18.33
CA SER A 197 -20.01 3.11 -19.77
C SER A 197 -19.09 4.05 -20.52
N ARG A 198 -18.93 5.30 -20.03
CA ARG A 198 -18.01 6.27 -20.66
C ARG A 198 -16.57 5.77 -20.66
N ALA A 199 -16.13 5.14 -19.56
CA ALA A 199 -14.78 4.60 -19.46
C ALA A 199 -14.51 3.46 -20.44
N ALA A 200 -15.50 2.58 -20.65
CA ALA A 200 -15.42 1.53 -21.67
C ALA A 200 -15.29 2.14 -23.08
N ASP A 201 -16.14 3.11 -23.42
CA ASP A 201 -16.14 3.77 -24.74
C ASP A 201 -14.80 4.46 -25.04
N VAL A 202 -14.24 5.17 -24.05
CA VAL A 202 -12.93 5.83 -24.17
C VAL A 202 -11.81 4.79 -24.35
N GLY A 203 -11.86 3.68 -23.61
CA GLY A 203 -10.92 2.57 -23.77
C GLY A 203 -10.99 1.91 -25.15
N GLU A 204 -12.20 1.70 -25.68
CA GLU A 204 -12.42 1.18 -27.05
C GLU A 204 -11.83 2.13 -28.11
N LYS A 205 -12.09 3.43 -28.00
CA LYS A 205 -11.52 4.46 -28.90
C LYS A 205 -9.99 4.46 -28.88
N PHE A 206 -9.39 4.37 -27.68
CA PHE A 206 -7.93 4.27 -27.54
C PHE A 206 -7.38 3.06 -28.29
N LEU A 207 -7.97 1.88 -28.09
CA LEU A 207 -7.50 0.63 -28.72
C LEU A 207 -7.65 0.65 -30.25
N ALA A 208 -8.70 1.29 -30.76
CA ALA A 208 -8.90 1.46 -32.19
C ALA A 208 -7.80 2.32 -32.85
N LYS A 209 -7.40 3.41 -32.18
CA LYS A 209 -6.41 4.37 -32.69
C LYS A 209 -4.96 3.95 -32.42
N HIS A 210 -4.67 3.34 -31.28
CA HIS A 210 -3.31 3.10 -30.78
C HIS A 210 -2.98 1.61 -30.64
N LYS A 211 -3.23 0.82 -31.70
CA LYS A 211 -3.00 -0.64 -31.73
C LYS A 211 -1.55 -1.04 -31.37
N ASN A 212 -0.59 -0.21 -31.74
CA ASN A 212 0.84 -0.49 -31.51
C ASN A 212 1.35 -0.01 -30.15
N HIS A 213 0.53 0.69 -29.35
CA HIS A 213 0.98 1.22 -28.07
C HIS A 213 1.43 0.10 -27.12
N ILE A 214 2.55 0.34 -26.42
CA ILE A 214 3.14 -0.58 -25.45
C ILE A 214 2.17 -1.03 -24.34
N ARG A 215 1.28 -0.14 -23.91
CA ARG A 215 0.22 -0.41 -22.92
C ARG A 215 -1.15 -0.80 -23.48
N SER A 216 -1.25 -1.10 -24.77
CA SER A 216 -2.52 -1.53 -25.39
C SER A 216 -3.14 -2.72 -24.66
N MET A 217 -2.32 -3.71 -24.25
CA MET A 217 -2.78 -4.84 -23.42
C MET A 217 -3.39 -4.40 -22.09
N SER A 218 -2.71 -3.50 -21.35
CA SER A 218 -3.18 -3.04 -20.03
C SER A 218 -4.49 -2.26 -20.16
N ILE A 219 -4.63 -1.44 -21.21
CA ILE A 219 -5.87 -0.73 -21.52
C ILE A 219 -6.96 -1.72 -21.93
N ALA A 220 -6.68 -2.70 -22.79
CA ALA A 220 -7.61 -3.76 -23.16
C ALA A 220 -8.14 -4.53 -21.94
N HIS A 221 -7.26 -4.85 -20.99
CA HIS A 221 -7.66 -5.45 -19.73
C HIS A 221 -8.63 -4.54 -18.95
N ARG A 222 -8.30 -3.26 -18.79
CA ARG A 222 -9.17 -2.31 -18.08
C ARG A 222 -10.50 -2.10 -18.81
N THR A 223 -10.51 -2.04 -20.13
CA THR A 223 -11.74 -1.93 -20.95
C THR A 223 -12.62 -3.14 -20.68
N CYS A 224 -12.04 -4.34 -20.68
CA CYS A 224 -12.76 -5.57 -20.34
C CYS A 224 -13.36 -5.53 -18.93
N MET A 225 -12.64 -4.98 -17.94
CA MET A 225 -13.17 -4.86 -16.57
C MET A 225 -14.31 -3.84 -16.46
N CYS A 226 -14.26 -2.75 -17.22
CA CYS A 226 -15.39 -1.81 -17.34
C CYS A 226 -16.59 -2.48 -18.00
N LEU A 227 -16.41 -3.12 -19.15
CA LEU A 227 -17.48 -3.86 -19.86
C LEU A 227 -18.10 -4.95 -18.98
N TRP A 228 -17.28 -5.69 -18.22
CA TRP A 228 -17.74 -6.67 -17.26
C TRP A 228 -18.60 -6.03 -16.16
N THR A 229 -18.16 -4.93 -15.55
CA THR A 229 -18.96 -4.24 -14.54
C THR A 229 -20.26 -3.73 -15.13
N LYS A 230 -20.20 -3.10 -16.32
CA LYS A 230 -21.38 -2.64 -17.07
C LYS A 230 -22.37 -3.77 -17.31
N SER A 231 -21.89 -4.94 -17.72
CA SER A 231 -22.75 -6.12 -17.95
C SER A 231 -23.43 -6.63 -16.68
N LYS A 232 -22.92 -6.29 -15.48
CA LYS A 232 -23.51 -6.69 -14.19
C LYS A 232 -24.49 -5.68 -13.64
N ILE A 233 -24.39 -4.42 -14.04
CA ILE A 233 -25.22 -3.33 -13.49
C ILE A 233 -26.23 -2.77 -14.52
N THR A 234 -26.13 -3.16 -15.79
CA THR A 234 -27.16 -2.84 -16.78
C THR A 234 -28.51 -3.47 -16.43
N LYS A 235 -29.59 -2.80 -16.86
CA LYS A 235 -30.97 -3.25 -16.69
C LYS A 235 -31.42 -4.24 -17.77
N THR A 236 -30.69 -4.37 -18.88
CA THR A 236 -31.13 -5.21 -20.01
C THR A 236 -30.18 -6.37 -20.25
N GLU A 237 -30.74 -7.55 -20.51
CA GLU A 237 -29.97 -8.74 -20.83
C GLU A 237 -29.23 -8.60 -22.17
N SER A 238 -29.83 -7.90 -23.14
CA SER A 238 -29.21 -7.62 -24.44
C SER A 238 -27.90 -6.87 -24.28
N GLU A 239 -27.92 -5.74 -23.56
CA GLU A 239 -26.71 -4.94 -23.35
C GLU A 239 -25.66 -5.70 -22.53
N ALA A 240 -26.09 -6.52 -21.57
CA ALA A 240 -25.17 -7.37 -20.83
C ALA A 240 -24.43 -8.34 -21.77
N LYS A 241 -25.15 -8.96 -22.70
CA LYS A 241 -24.58 -9.85 -23.72
C LYS A 241 -23.65 -9.10 -24.67
N ASP A 242 -24.03 -7.90 -25.11
CA ASP A 242 -23.21 -7.07 -26.00
C ASP A 242 -21.88 -6.68 -25.34
N CYS A 243 -21.91 -6.29 -24.06
CA CYS A 243 -20.69 -5.99 -23.31
C CYS A 243 -19.75 -7.21 -23.23
N LEU A 244 -20.28 -8.40 -22.97
CA LEU A 244 -19.50 -9.63 -22.90
C LEU A 244 -18.97 -10.05 -24.28
N GLN A 245 -19.73 -9.82 -25.35
CA GLN A 245 -19.30 -10.09 -26.72
C GLN A 245 -18.14 -9.16 -27.12
N LYS A 246 -18.26 -7.85 -26.84
CA LYS A 246 -17.18 -6.87 -27.01
C LYS A 246 -15.91 -7.24 -26.25
N MET A 247 -16.03 -7.75 -25.02
CA MET A 247 -14.86 -8.25 -24.28
C MET A 247 -14.11 -9.32 -25.09
N THR A 248 -14.83 -10.28 -25.69
CA THR A 248 -14.17 -11.34 -26.48
C THR A 248 -13.46 -10.80 -27.71
N GLU A 249 -14.06 -9.84 -28.41
CA GLU A 249 -13.49 -9.19 -29.60
C GLU A 249 -12.21 -8.42 -29.29
N ILE A 250 -12.21 -7.65 -28.19
CA ILE A 250 -11.02 -6.95 -27.70
C ILE A 250 -9.87 -7.93 -27.42
N VAL A 251 -10.18 -9.06 -26.78
CA VAL A 251 -9.14 -10.07 -26.50
C VAL A 251 -8.65 -10.73 -27.79
N ASP A 252 -9.53 -11.06 -28.72
CA ASP A 252 -9.17 -11.63 -30.03
C ASP A 252 -8.25 -10.69 -30.82
N ASP A 253 -8.51 -9.39 -30.81
CA ASP A 253 -7.64 -8.39 -31.44
C ASP A 253 -6.24 -8.36 -30.81
N GLN A 254 -6.16 -8.42 -29.48
CA GLN A 254 -4.87 -8.47 -28.79
C GLN A 254 -4.13 -9.80 -29.02
N GLN A 255 -4.85 -10.92 -29.13
CA GLN A 255 -4.26 -12.22 -29.49
C GLN A 255 -3.70 -12.19 -30.91
N ARG A 256 -4.44 -11.66 -31.89
CA ARG A 256 -3.98 -11.48 -33.28
C ARG A 256 -2.75 -10.57 -33.38
N ALA A 257 -2.69 -9.55 -32.53
CA ALA A 257 -1.54 -8.65 -32.44
C ALA A 257 -0.34 -9.25 -31.68
N ASN A 258 -0.45 -10.47 -31.13
CA ASN A 258 0.56 -11.09 -30.26
C ASN A 258 0.88 -10.25 -29.01
N LYS A 259 -0.14 -9.58 -28.46
CA LYS A 259 -0.06 -8.71 -27.28
C LYS A 259 -0.90 -9.19 -26.11
N ALA A 260 -1.61 -10.30 -26.25
CA ALA A 260 -2.39 -10.87 -25.16
C ALA A 260 -1.50 -11.55 -24.12
N ASP A 261 -1.92 -11.48 -22.86
CA ASP A 261 -1.35 -12.24 -21.77
C ASP A 261 -2.38 -13.19 -21.15
N TRP A 262 -1.96 -13.96 -20.15
CA TRP A 262 -2.84 -14.91 -19.48
C TRP A 262 -4.04 -14.23 -18.81
N VAL A 263 -3.92 -13.00 -18.30
CA VAL A 263 -5.01 -12.26 -17.64
C VAL A 263 -6.09 -11.90 -18.64
N LEU A 264 -5.68 -11.37 -19.79
CA LEU A 264 -6.60 -10.96 -20.84
C LEU A 264 -7.33 -12.16 -21.44
N VAL A 265 -6.61 -13.25 -21.73
CA VAL A 265 -7.22 -14.50 -22.23
C VAL A 265 -8.16 -15.14 -21.19
N ARG A 266 -7.84 -15.02 -19.89
CA ARG A 266 -8.75 -15.42 -18.81
C ARG A 266 -10.03 -14.57 -18.80
N ASN A 267 -9.95 -13.26 -19.08
CA ASN A 267 -11.14 -12.39 -19.18
C ASN A 267 -12.07 -12.82 -20.34
N LYS A 268 -11.51 -13.32 -21.46
CA LYS A 268 -12.28 -13.94 -22.54
C LYS A 268 -13.03 -15.19 -22.08
N SER A 269 -12.37 -16.07 -21.32
CA SER A 269 -13.03 -17.22 -20.69
C SER A 269 -14.16 -16.80 -19.74
N LEU A 270 -13.94 -15.76 -18.94
CA LEU A 270 -14.98 -15.19 -18.07
C LEU A 270 -16.18 -14.68 -18.89
N ALA A 271 -15.94 -13.99 -20.00
CA ALA A 271 -16.99 -13.50 -20.88
C ALA A 271 -17.82 -14.66 -21.45
N TYR A 272 -17.18 -15.67 -22.06
CA TYR A 272 -17.87 -16.85 -22.57
C TYR A 272 -18.66 -17.59 -21.49
N LYS A 273 -18.10 -17.73 -20.28
CA LYS A 273 -18.80 -18.36 -19.15
C LYS A 273 -20.14 -17.66 -18.85
N ASN A 274 -20.16 -16.32 -18.90
CA ASN A 274 -21.36 -15.55 -18.60
C ASN A 274 -22.33 -15.41 -19.78
N LEU A 275 -21.84 -15.64 -21.01
CA LEU A 275 -22.68 -15.84 -22.19
C LEU A 275 -23.30 -17.25 -22.26
N GLY A 276 -22.98 -18.15 -21.32
CA GLY A 276 -23.41 -19.55 -21.34
C GLY A 276 -22.66 -20.43 -22.35
N LYS A 277 -21.62 -19.90 -23.00
CA LYS A 277 -20.78 -20.57 -24.00
C LYS A 277 -19.67 -21.40 -23.32
N PHE A 278 -20.05 -22.43 -22.57
CA PHE A 278 -19.12 -23.11 -21.65
C PHE A 278 -17.96 -23.85 -22.34
N ASP A 279 -18.18 -24.46 -23.51
CA ASP A 279 -17.09 -25.11 -24.24
C ASP A 279 -16.03 -24.10 -24.69
N GLN A 280 -16.46 -22.93 -25.19
CA GLN A 280 -15.55 -21.84 -25.56
C GLN A 280 -14.85 -21.26 -24.32
N ALA A 281 -15.53 -21.22 -23.17
CA ALA A 281 -14.93 -20.80 -21.92
C ALA A 281 -13.83 -21.78 -21.44
N GLU A 282 -14.04 -23.10 -21.60
CA GLU A 282 -13.05 -24.14 -21.28
C GLU A 282 -11.82 -24.02 -22.20
N VAL A 283 -12.02 -23.82 -23.50
CA VAL A 283 -10.92 -23.59 -24.45
C VAL A 283 -10.12 -22.34 -24.08
N ALA A 284 -10.80 -21.21 -23.83
CA ALA A 284 -10.13 -19.96 -23.50
C ALA A 284 -9.36 -20.03 -22.16
N ILE A 285 -9.87 -20.73 -21.14
CA ILE A 285 -9.10 -20.90 -19.90
C ILE A 285 -7.88 -21.80 -20.09
N ASP A 286 -7.96 -22.78 -20.99
CA ASP A 286 -6.84 -23.64 -21.36
C ASP A 286 -5.78 -22.89 -22.17
N GLU A 287 -6.19 -22.01 -23.07
CA GLU A 287 -5.29 -21.06 -23.72
C GLU A 287 -4.59 -20.15 -22.70
N SER A 288 -5.32 -19.62 -21.71
CA SER A 288 -4.74 -18.78 -20.64
C SER A 288 -3.60 -19.48 -19.89
N PHE A 289 -3.72 -20.80 -19.64
CA PHE A 289 -2.61 -21.59 -19.08
C PHE A 289 -1.39 -21.67 -20.01
N GLY A 290 -1.59 -21.66 -21.33
CA GLY A 290 -0.50 -21.60 -22.32
C GLY A 290 0.33 -20.32 -22.23
N TYR A 291 -0.31 -19.19 -21.90
CA TYR A 291 0.39 -17.91 -21.68
C TYR A 291 1.11 -17.84 -20.31
N LEU A 292 0.74 -18.69 -19.34
CA LEU A 292 1.38 -18.74 -18.03
C LEU A 292 2.77 -19.41 -18.09
N LYS A 293 3.84 -18.61 -17.93
CA LYS A 293 5.22 -19.11 -17.87
C LYS A 293 5.61 -19.51 -16.44
N LYS A 294 6.02 -20.76 -16.24
CA LYS A 294 6.50 -21.31 -14.94
C LYS A 294 7.60 -20.49 -14.25
N LYS A 295 8.37 -19.69 -14.98
CA LYS A 295 9.50 -18.89 -14.45
C LYS A 295 9.09 -17.53 -13.84
N GLN A 296 7.80 -17.17 -13.82
CA GLN A 296 7.37 -15.89 -13.26
C GLN A 296 7.41 -15.90 -11.72
N LYS A 297 7.82 -14.78 -11.11
CA LYS A 297 7.91 -14.60 -9.64
C LYS A 297 6.61 -14.97 -8.91
N ASP A 298 5.47 -14.63 -9.51
CA ASP A 298 4.13 -14.90 -8.96
C ASP A 298 3.37 -15.96 -9.76
N TYR A 299 4.07 -16.81 -10.53
CA TYR A 299 3.47 -17.87 -11.34
C TYR A 299 2.40 -18.62 -10.53
N ASP A 300 2.71 -18.85 -9.27
CA ASP A 300 1.87 -19.65 -8.41
C ASP A 300 0.49 -19.05 -8.16
N ILE A 301 0.44 -17.78 -7.75
CA ILE A 301 -0.81 -17.06 -7.48
C ILE A 301 -1.64 -16.97 -8.76
N LYS A 302 -0.99 -16.66 -9.88
CA LYS A 302 -1.63 -16.55 -11.20
C LYS A 302 -2.23 -17.88 -11.66
N TYR A 303 -1.52 -18.98 -11.38
CA TYR A 303 -1.96 -20.33 -11.67
C TYR A 303 -3.18 -20.74 -10.84
N GLN A 304 -3.24 -20.36 -9.55
CA GLN A 304 -4.41 -20.58 -8.69
C GLN A 304 -5.67 -19.93 -9.26
N ASP A 305 -5.57 -18.66 -9.67
CA ASP A 305 -6.69 -17.91 -10.23
C ASP A 305 -7.28 -18.56 -11.48
N ALA A 306 -6.41 -19.01 -12.40
CA ALA A 306 -6.83 -19.72 -13.60
C ALA A 306 -7.44 -21.09 -13.28
N LEU A 307 -6.83 -21.85 -12.34
CA LEU A 307 -7.36 -23.14 -11.88
C LEU A 307 -8.75 -23.02 -11.27
N ARG A 308 -8.98 -21.98 -10.46
CA ARG A 308 -10.28 -21.68 -9.87
C ARG A 308 -11.34 -21.50 -10.95
N MET A 309 -11.05 -20.66 -11.95
CA MET A 309 -11.98 -20.38 -13.04
C MET A 309 -12.28 -21.64 -13.87
N LYS A 310 -11.25 -22.45 -14.17
CA LYS A 310 -11.44 -23.74 -14.84
C LYS A 310 -12.33 -24.69 -14.04
N ALA A 311 -12.12 -24.78 -12.73
CA ALA A 311 -12.96 -25.62 -11.86
C ALA A 311 -14.43 -25.19 -11.88
N ASP A 312 -14.70 -23.88 -11.87
CA ASP A 312 -16.06 -23.32 -11.96
C ASP A 312 -16.72 -23.65 -13.31
N ILE A 313 -16.01 -23.47 -14.42
CA ILE A 313 -16.53 -23.78 -15.77
C ILE A 313 -16.87 -25.26 -15.89
N LEU A 314 -15.95 -26.15 -15.48
CA LEU A 314 -16.18 -27.59 -15.51
C LEU A 314 -17.36 -28.03 -14.65
N LEU A 315 -17.59 -27.35 -13.53
CA LEU A 315 -18.75 -27.61 -12.66
C LEU A 315 -20.07 -27.26 -13.38
N LEU A 316 -20.12 -26.08 -14.03
CA LEU A 316 -21.29 -25.64 -14.82
C LEU A 316 -21.58 -26.57 -16.00
N MET A 317 -20.53 -27.12 -16.62
CA MET A 317 -20.63 -28.14 -17.67
C MET A 317 -21.02 -29.53 -17.17
N LYS A 318 -21.27 -29.71 -15.86
CA LYS A 318 -21.52 -31.01 -15.22
C LYS A 318 -20.38 -32.02 -15.40
N LYS A 319 -19.15 -31.56 -15.72
CA LYS A 319 -17.93 -32.37 -15.79
C LYS A 319 -17.33 -32.57 -14.39
N PHE A 320 -18.11 -33.16 -13.47
CA PHE A 320 -17.82 -33.19 -12.02
C PHE A 320 -16.47 -33.84 -11.68
N LYS A 321 -16.08 -34.93 -12.35
CA LYS A 321 -14.78 -35.59 -12.13
C LYS A 321 -13.61 -34.64 -12.43
N LYS A 322 -13.68 -33.89 -13.54
CA LYS A 322 -12.63 -32.94 -13.93
C LYS A 322 -12.60 -31.72 -13.01
N SER A 323 -13.77 -31.19 -12.63
CA SER A 323 -13.89 -30.08 -11.68
C SER A 323 -13.33 -30.44 -10.30
N LEU A 324 -13.59 -31.67 -9.83
CA LEU A 324 -13.06 -32.22 -8.59
C LEU A 324 -11.52 -32.26 -8.60
N VAL A 325 -10.91 -32.74 -9.69
CA VAL A 325 -9.45 -32.76 -9.84
C VAL A 325 -8.86 -31.35 -9.77
N CYS A 326 -9.46 -30.39 -10.48
CA CYS A 326 -8.99 -28.99 -10.46
C CYS A 326 -9.12 -28.37 -9.06
N SER A 327 -10.25 -28.59 -8.38
CA SER A 327 -10.52 -28.04 -7.05
C SER A 327 -9.61 -28.63 -5.97
N LYS A 328 -9.32 -29.93 -6.03
CA LYS A 328 -8.33 -30.57 -5.15
C LYS A 328 -6.92 -30.05 -5.42
N LYS A 329 -6.53 -29.91 -6.68
CA LYS A 329 -5.23 -29.36 -7.07
C LYS A 329 -5.05 -27.93 -6.55
N LEU A 330 -6.09 -27.10 -6.66
CA LEU A 330 -6.11 -25.75 -6.10
C LEU A 330 -5.96 -25.77 -4.57
N LEU A 331 -6.71 -26.62 -3.88
CA LEU A 331 -6.63 -26.73 -2.42
C LEU A 331 -5.24 -27.17 -1.94
N THR A 332 -4.67 -28.24 -2.52
CA THR A 332 -3.31 -28.70 -2.20
C THR A 332 -2.28 -27.60 -2.38
N TYR A 333 -2.50 -26.74 -3.38
CA TYR A 333 -1.59 -25.68 -3.69
C TYR A 333 -1.67 -24.52 -2.69
N ILE A 334 -2.89 -24.14 -2.30
CA ILE A 334 -3.12 -23.16 -1.22
C ILE A 334 -2.56 -23.69 0.11
N GLU A 335 -2.77 -24.97 0.42
CA GLU A 335 -2.26 -25.62 1.64
C GLU A 335 -0.72 -25.65 1.68
N LYS A 336 -0.05 -25.99 0.57
CA LYS A 336 1.43 -25.98 0.48
C LYS A 336 2.04 -24.61 0.75
N GLN A 337 1.37 -23.55 0.31
CA GLN A 337 1.82 -22.17 0.53
C GLN A 337 1.53 -21.61 1.92
N ASN A 338 0.78 -22.34 2.74
CA ASN A 338 0.33 -21.94 4.08
C ASN A 338 1.06 -22.67 5.22
N THR A 339 2.21 -23.31 4.94
CA THR A 339 3.01 -23.99 5.97
C THR A 339 3.57 -23.02 7.02
N PRO A 340 3.69 -23.41 8.31
CA PRO A 340 4.19 -22.53 9.39
C PRO A 340 5.57 -21.91 9.10
N ALA A 341 6.46 -22.67 8.47
CA ALA A 341 7.80 -22.23 8.07
C ALA A 341 7.78 -21.13 6.99
N GLN A 342 6.71 -21.01 6.19
CA GLN A 342 6.54 -19.95 5.19
C GLN A 342 5.64 -18.80 5.67
N LYS A 343 4.87 -18.98 6.75
CA LYS A 343 4.18 -17.89 7.46
C LYS A 343 5.18 -16.97 8.16
N ALA A 344 6.18 -17.53 8.85
CA ALA A 344 7.22 -16.77 9.55
C ALA A 344 8.18 -15.99 8.61
N SER A 345 8.27 -16.39 7.33
CA SER A 345 9.12 -15.70 6.35
C SER A 345 8.35 -14.74 5.42
N LYS A 346 7.02 -14.59 5.60
CA LYS A 346 6.13 -13.83 4.70
C LYS A 346 5.05 -13.06 5.47
N GLU A 347 5.38 -12.46 6.60
CA GLU A 347 4.67 -11.30 7.16
C GLU A 347 4.92 -10.02 6.35
N THR A 348 5.19 -10.15 5.05
CA THR A 348 5.11 -9.03 4.13
C THR A 348 3.68 -9.00 3.62
N ARG A 349 2.97 -7.90 3.91
CA ARG A 349 1.80 -7.42 3.13
C ARG A 349 2.06 -7.83 1.68
N SER A 350 1.27 -8.75 1.11
CA SER A 350 1.49 -9.10 -0.29
C SER A 350 1.08 -7.87 -1.06
N THR A 351 2.08 -7.10 -1.49
CA THR A 351 1.90 -5.96 -2.36
C THR A 351 1.66 -6.54 -3.74
N PHE A 352 0.39 -6.60 -4.13
CA PHE A 352 0.10 -6.87 -5.53
C PHE A 352 0.55 -5.63 -6.29
N THR A 353 1.79 -5.67 -6.82
CA THR A 353 2.33 -4.64 -7.69
C THR A 353 1.87 -4.92 -9.10
N HIS A 354 0.76 -4.30 -9.47
CA HIS A 354 0.44 -4.08 -10.87
C HIS A 354 0.75 -2.62 -11.16
N HIS A 355 1.53 -2.35 -12.20
CA HIS A 355 1.79 -0.99 -12.66
C HIS A 355 2.59 -0.10 -11.68
N GLY A 356 3.44 -0.67 -10.82
CA GLY A 356 4.20 0.07 -9.79
C GLY A 356 3.40 0.42 -8.53
N GLU A 357 2.19 -0.15 -8.38
CA GLU A 357 1.28 0.17 -7.28
C GLU A 357 1.11 -1.00 -6.35
N SER A 358 1.53 -0.83 -5.10
CA SER A 358 1.38 -1.82 -4.04
C SER A 358 -0.07 -1.78 -3.52
N PHE A 359 -0.92 -2.71 -3.93
CA PHE A 359 -2.16 -2.97 -3.22
C PHE A 359 -1.85 -3.90 -2.04
N GLY A 360 -1.86 -3.36 -0.83
CA GLY A 360 -1.66 -4.13 0.39
C GLY A 360 -2.89 -4.97 0.69
N TYR A 361 -2.85 -6.24 0.33
CA TYR A 361 -3.74 -7.24 0.90
C TYR A 361 -2.93 -8.10 1.87
N THR A 362 -3.48 -8.35 3.05
CA THR A 362 -2.94 -9.39 3.94
C THR A 362 -3.22 -10.74 3.29
N LYS A 363 -2.20 -11.59 3.18
CA LYS A 363 -2.32 -12.91 2.53
C LYS A 363 -3.43 -13.78 3.16
N SER A 364 -3.67 -13.58 4.47
CA SER A 364 -4.79 -14.20 5.23
C SER A 364 -6.18 -13.86 4.68
N SER A 365 -6.38 -12.65 4.15
CA SER A 365 -7.67 -12.21 3.58
C SER A 365 -7.98 -12.80 2.20
N ILE A 366 -6.95 -13.14 1.41
CA ILE A 366 -7.08 -13.69 0.05
C ILE A 366 -7.36 -15.20 0.07
N ASP A 367 -6.69 -15.94 0.97
CA ASP A 367 -6.74 -17.40 0.97
C ASP A 367 -8.05 -17.95 1.55
N THR A 368 -8.65 -17.26 2.52
CA THR A 368 -9.84 -17.72 3.24
C THR A 368 -11.06 -17.93 2.32
N PRO A 369 -11.45 -16.97 1.45
CA PRO A 369 -12.53 -17.20 0.48
C PRO A 369 -12.19 -18.28 -0.56
N GLN A 370 -10.93 -18.45 -0.93
CA GLN A 370 -10.52 -19.44 -1.93
C GLN A 370 -10.60 -20.87 -1.39
N ILE A 371 -10.17 -21.08 -0.13
CA ILE A 371 -10.29 -22.36 0.57
C ILE A 371 -11.77 -22.74 0.71
N ILE A 372 -12.59 -21.83 1.25
CA ILE A 372 -14.03 -22.05 1.44
C ILE A 372 -14.70 -22.47 0.12
N ASN A 373 -14.48 -21.70 -0.95
CA ASN A 373 -15.08 -22.01 -2.25
C ASN A 373 -14.58 -23.34 -2.83
N SER A 374 -13.31 -23.68 -2.60
CA SER A 374 -12.75 -24.97 -3.06
C SER A 374 -13.35 -26.15 -2.30
N LEU A 375 -13.48 -26.05 -0.98
CA LEU A 375 -14.12 -27.08 -0.15
C LEU A 375 -15.59 -27.28 -0.55
N HIS A 376 -16.32 -26.19 -0.77
CA HIS A 376 -17.71 -26.24 -1.23
C HIS A 376 -17.83 -26.91 -2.61
N ARG A 377 -16.98 -26.56 -3.58
CA ARG A 377 -16.95 -27.21 -4.90
C ARG A 377 -16.67 -28.70 -4.80
N ILE A 378 -15.69 -29.11 -3.99
CA ILE A 378 -15.33 -30.51 -3.80
C ILE A 378 -16.52 -31.29 -3.25
N SER A 379 -17.18 -30.76 -2.21
CA SER A 379 -18.41 -31.33 -1.65
C SER A 379 -19.49 -31.51 -2.72
N THR A 380 -19.80 -30.44 -3.46
CA THR A 380 -20.81 -30.46 -4.51
C THR A 380 -20.49 -31.48 -5.60
N CYS A 381 -19.22 -31.61 -6.01
CA CYS A 381 -18.81 -32.62 -6.99
C CYS A 381 -19.05 -34.05 -6.47
N TYR A 382 -18.74 -34.34 -5.21
CA TYR A 382 -18.98 -35.66 -4.63
C TYR A 382 -20.47 -35.99 -4.51
N SER A 383 -21.30 -35.03 -4.08
CA SER A 383 -22.76 -35.18 -4.08
C SER A 383 -23.30 -35.52 -5.47
N LYS A 384 -22.88 -34.78 -6.50
CA LYS A 384 -23.32 -35.01 -7.89
C LYS A 384 -22.78 -36.30 -8.51
N LEU A 385 -21.76 -36.91 -7.91
CA LEU A 385 -21.22 -38.21 -8.30
C LEU A 385 -21.83 -39.38 -7.51
N GLY A 386 -22.74 -39.12 -6.57
CA GLY A 386 -23.38 -40.15 -5.73
C GLY A 386 -22.53 -40.66 -4.56
N ASP A 387 -21.46 -39.94 -4.20
CA ASP A 387 -20.59 -40.29 -3.07
C ASP A 387 -20.95 -39.43 -1.84
N ASP A 388 -22.05 -39.82 -1.18
CA ASP A 388 -22.61 -39.09 -0.05
C ASP A 388 -21.65 -39.05 1.15
N LYS A 389 -20.84 -40.10 1.33
CA LYS A 389 -19.84 -40.18 2.40
C LYS A 389 -18.79 -39.09 2.25
N ASN A 390 -18.18 -38.97 1.07
CA ASN A 390 -17.21 -37.91 0.85
C ASN A 390 -17.88 -36.53 0.77
N SER A 391 -19.09 -36.43 0.19
CA SER A 391 -19.83 -35.17 0.18
C SER A 391 -19.99 -34.59 1.59
N LYS A 392 -20.56 -35.37 2.54
CA LYS A 392 -20.74 -34.95 3.93
C LYS A 392 -19.42 -34.59 4.61
N ARG A 393 -18.37 -35.38 4.38
CA ARG A 393 -17.03 -35.14 4.92
C ARG A 393 -16.46 -33.79 4.47
N TRP A 394 -16.56 -33.46 3.18
CA TRP A 394 -16.03 -32.21 2.63
C TRP A 394 -16.92 -31.00 2.97
N TYR A 395 -18.24 -31.21 3.04
CA TYR A 395 -19.17 -30.18 3.47
C TYR A 395 -18.91 -29.73 4.91
N SER A 396 -18.69 -30.67 5.83
CA SER A 396 -18.33 -30.35 7.23
C SER A 396 -17.05 -29.52 7.33
N LYS A 397 -16.04 -29.79 6.48
CA LYS A 397 -14.83 -28.96 6.40
C LYS A 397 -15.13 -27.55 5.90
N TYR A 398 -16.00 -27.43 4.90
CA TYR A 398 -16.46 -26.14 4.40
C TYR A 398 -17.18 -25.34 5.51
N GLU A 399 -18.11 -25.95 6.24
CA GLU A 399 -18.85 -25.30 7.32
C GLU A 399 -17.91 -24.78 8.42
N LYS A 400 -16.94 -25.60 8.82
CA LYS A 400 -15.92 -25.20 9.80
C LYS A 400 -15.12 -24.00 9.31
N ALA A 401 -14.58 -24.05 8.09
CA ALA A 401 -13.80 -22.95 7.52
C ALA A 401 -14.64 -21.68 7.34
N TYR A 402 -15.92 -21.81 6.97
CA TYR A 402 -16.85 -20.69 6.83
C TYR A 402 -17.17 -20.03 8.18
N ALA A 403 -17.40 -20.82 9.22
CA ALA A 403 -17.64 -20.32 10.57
C ALA A 403 -16.41 -19.58 11.13
N GLU A 404 -15.21 -20.15 10.97
CA GLU A 404 -13.95 -19.51 11.36
C GLU A 404 -13.76 -18.16 10.63
N ALA A 405 -14.01 -18.12 9.32
CA ALA A 405 -13.93 -16.90 8.51
C ALA A 405 -14.95 -15.84 8.91
N LYS A 406 -16.16 -16.24 9.30
CA LYS A 406 -17.20 -15.32 9.78
C LYS A 406 -16.79 -14.64 11.09
N ILE A 407 -16.23 -15.41 12.03
CA ILE A 407 -15.72 -14.87 13.31
C ILE A 407 -14.57 -13.88 13.06
N LEU A 408 -13.65 -14.21 12.15
CA LEU A 408 -12.57 -13.31 11.73
C LEU A 408 -13.12 -12.02 11.12
N LYS A 409 -14.09 -12.12 10.22
CA LYS A 409 -14.71 -10.96 9.56
C LYS A 409 -15.50 -10.09 10.54
N GLU A 410 -16.13 -10.67 11.56
CA GLU A 410 -16.83 -9.94 12.62
C GLU A 410 -15.83 -9.17 13.50
N LYS A 411 -14.67 -9.76 13.80
CA LYS A 411 -13.55 -9.06 14.46
C LYS A 411 -12.99 -7.93 13.59
N GLU A 412 -12.76 -8.20 12.30
CA GLU A 412 -12.31 -7.19 11.32
C GLU A 412 -13.35 -6.08 11.07
N SER A 413 -14.65 -6.38 11.19
CA SER A 413 -15.71 -5.37 11.03
C SER A 413 -15.87 -4.48 12.26
N LYS A 414 -15.47 -4.96 13.44
CA LYS A 414 -15.35 -4.15 14.65
C LYS A 414 -14.09 -3.29 14.64
N SER A 415 -13.01 -3.74 13.97
CA SER A 415 -11.78 -2.96 13.78
C SER A 415 -11.73 -2.17 12.46
N GLY A 416 -12.73 -2.28 11.59
CA GLY A 416 -12.65 -1.90 10.16
C GLY A 416 -13.41 -0.65 9.75
N SER A 417 -14.08 0.04 10.69
CA SER A 417 -14.74 1.34 10.44
C SER A 417 -13.83 2.54 10.71
N GLU A 418 -12.63 2.33 11.23
CA GLU A 418 -11.68 3.41 11.48
C GLU A 418 -10.63 3.39 10.38
N VAL A 419 -10.59 4.46 9.60
CA VAL A 419 -9.40 4.78 8.81
C VAL A 419 -8.42 5.37 9.81
N PRO A 420 -7.32 4.69 10.17
CA PRO A 420 -6.38 5.25 11.12
C PRO A 420 -5.70 6.45 10.46
N ILE A 421 -5.67 7.59 11.16
CA ILE A 421 -4.92 8.78 10.71
C ILE A 421 -3.41 8.58 10.82
N TYR A 422 -2.96 7.56 11.56
CA TYR A 422 -1.56 7.19 11.66
C TYR A 422 -1.29 5.89 10.90
N ASP A 423 -0.56 5.95 9.79
CA ASP A 423 -0.03 4.75 9.08
C ASP A 423 1.30 4.34 9.73
N GLY A 424 1.26 4.13 11.04
CA GLY A 424 2.32 3.51 11.80
C GLY A 424 1.67 2.52 12.75
N ASP A 425 1.96 1.24 12.57
CA ASP A 425 2.02 0.34 13.73
C ASP A 425 3.03 0.99 14.72
N GLU A 426 2.87 0.75 16.04
CA GLU A 426 3.88 1.19 17.01
C GLU A 426 5.27 0.85 16.49
N GLY A 427 6.14 1.84 16.44
CA GLY A 427 7.35 1.70 15.63
C GLY A 427 8.39 2.73 15.96
N GLN A 428 9.36 2.90 15.07
CA GLN A 428 10.55 3.69 15.37
C GLN A 428 10.27 5.18 15.69
N ARG A 429 9.09 5.72 15.34
CA ARG A 429 8.73 7.15 15.50
C ARG A 429 7.31 7.42 16.01
N LEU A 430 6.56 6.38 16.38
CA LEU A 430 5.18 6.53 16.88
C LEU A 430 4.93 5.53 18.01
N GLU A 431 4.35 6.03 19.08
CA GLU A 431 3.87 5.27 20.25
C GLU A 431 2.41 5.65 20.51
N LEU A 432 1.58 4.65 20.81
CA LEU A 432 0.16 4.87 21.13
C LEU A 432 -0.12 4.50 22.58
N LYS A 433 -0.97 5.31 23.23
CA LYS A 433 -1.33 5.10 24.64
C LYS A 433 -2.82 5.32 24.82
N SER A 434 -3.51 4.32 25.34
CA SER A 434 -4.96 4.35 25.51
C SER A 434 -5.44 5.43 26.49
N SER A 435 -4.66 5.73 27.52
CA SER A 435 -4.97 6.72 28.55
C SER A 435 -3.70 7.15 29.28
N PHE A 436 -3.71 8.37 29.82
CA PHE A 436 -2.65 8.87 30.71
C PHE A 436 -2.71 8.24 32.11
N TYR A 437 -3.90 7.94 32.65
CA TYR A 437 -4.08 7.41 34.01
C TYR A 437 -4.37 5.91 34.09
N ASN A 438 -4.88 5.28 33.02
CA ASN A 438 -5.38 3.90 33.01
C ASN A 438 -4.71 3.03 31.93
N HIS A 439 -3.39 3.10 31.81
CA HIS A 439 -2.67 2.27 30.85
C HIS A 439 -2.69 0.79 31.28
N GLY A 440 -3.06 -0.14 30.38
CA GLY A 440 -2.98 -1.60 30.59
C GLY A 440 -4.23 -2.35 31.06
N THR A 441 -5.39 -1.70 31.24
CA THR A 441 -6.68 -2.39 31.44
C THR A 441 -7.45 -2.40 30.13
N CYS A 442 -7.29 -3.46 29.35
CA CYS A 442 -8.12 -3.76 28.19
C CYS A 442 -9.61 -3.69 28.60
N GLY A 443 -10.44 -3.10 27.74
CA GLY A 443 -11.81 -2.68 28.04
C GLY A 443 -12.69 -3.73 28.74
N GLN A 444 -13.66 -3.19 29.48
CA GLN A 444 -14.59 -3.86 30.40
C GLN A 444 -14.01 -4.11 31.80
N GLU A 445 -14.19 -3.15 32.69
CA GLU A 445 -14.83 -3.33 34.00
C GLU A 445 -14.82 -2.01 34.78
N ASP A 446 -15.83 -1.85 35.62
CA ASP A 446 -16.22 -0.66 36.36
C ASP A 446 -15.07 0.07 37.07
N THR A 447 -15.28 1.38 37.29
CA THR A 447 -14.49 2.28 38.14
C THR A 447 -14.34 1.86 39.62
N ASP A 448 -14.71 0.62 39.98
CA ASP A 448 -14.77 0.06 41.33
C ASP A 448 -13.79 -1.12 41.58
N THR A 449 -12.86 -1.44 40.68
CA THR A 449 -12.02 -2.66 40.76
C THR A 449 -10.72 -2.55 41.58
N TYR A 450 -10.31 -1.36 42.04
CA TYR A 450 -9.11 -1.23 42.89
C TYR A 450 -9.46 -1.52 44.35
N LYS A 451 -8.82 -2.52 44.97
CA LYS A 451 -9.15 -2.95 46.35
C LYS A 451 -8.79 -1.87 47.38
N ASN A 452 -7.90 -0.95 47.04
CA ASN A 452 -7.55 0.20 47.88
C ASN A 452 -6.95 1.37 47.06
N LYS A 453 -6.85 2.55 47.70
CA LYS A 453 -6.27 3.77 47.12
C LYS A 453 -4.79 3.62 46.71
N GLN A 454 -4.08 2.66 47.28
CA GLN A 454 -2.64 2.46 47.09
C GLN A 454 -2.35 1.71 45.78
N GLU A 455 -3.12 0.65 45.47
CA GLU A 455 -3.06 -0.07 44.19
C GLU A 455 -3.37 0.84 43.01
N LYS A 456 -4.40 1.69 43.15
CA LYS A 456 -4.77 2.68 42.12
C LYS A 456 -3.61 3.62 41.78
N LEU A 457 -2.92 4.13 42.79
CA LEU A 457 -1.80 5.05 42.62
C LEU A 457 -0.60 4.35 41.94
N GLN A 458 -0.37 3.07 42.24
CA GLN A 458 0.70 2.28 41.61
C GLN A 458 0.45 2.07 40.12
N HIS A 459 -0.78 1.75 39.73
CA HIS A 459 -1.14 1.61 38.32
C HIS A 459 -1.01 2.92 37.53
N GLU A 460 -1.43 4.05 38.11
CA GLU A 460 -1.23 5.37 37.50
C GLU A 460 0.26 5.66 37.25
N LEU A 461 1.11 5.37 38.23
CA LEU A 461 2.55 5.61 38.12
C LEU A 461 3.22 4.76 37.04
N LEU A 462 2.85 3.49 36.93
CA LEU A 462 3.34 2.64 35.84
C LEU A 462 2.95 3.22 34.47
N GLY A 463 1.72 3.72 34.33
CA GLY A 463 1.28 4.40 33.10
C GLY A 463 2.10 5.65 32.78
N PHE A 464 2.40 6.47 33.79
CA PHE A 464 3.24 7.65 33.60
C PHE A 464 4.68 7.29 33.20
N GLU A 465 5.25 6.26 33.80
CA GLU A 465 6.60 5.79 33.48
C GLU A 465 6.70 5.27 32.04
N GLU A 466 5.71 4.52 31.55
CA GLU A 466 5.70 4.04 30.16
C GLU A 466 5.71 5.20 29.16
N ILE A 467 4.89 6.23 29.39
CA ILE A 467 4.85 7.43 28.53
C ILE A 467 6.21 8.15 28.57
N ALA A 468 6.78 8.32 29.76
CA ALA A 468 8.05 9.02 29.93
C ALA A 468 9.24 8.24 29.34
N LYS A 469 9.22 6.90 29.38
CA LYS A 469 10.20 6.03 28.69
C LYS A 469 10.16 6.25 27.18
N SER A 470 8.97 6.31 26.59
CA SER A 470 8.80 6.57 25.15
C SER A 470 9.32 7.94 24.74
N VAL A 471 9.01 8.98 25.54
CA VAL A 471 9.55 10.34 25.31
C VAL A 471 11.08 10.34 25.40
N CYS A 472 11.65 9.71 26.43
CA CYS A 472 13.10 9.57 26.58
C CYS A 472 13.74 8.80 25.42
N ALA A 473 13.09 7.73 24.95
CA ALA A 473 13.55 6.93 23.82
C ALA A 473 13.57 7.73 22.51
N PHE A 474 12.56 8.58 22.28
CA PHE A 474 12.49 9.44 21.10
C PHE A 474 13.52 10.57 21.13
N LEU A 475 13.75 11.21 22.28
CA LEU A 475 14.84 12.20 22.46
C LEU A 475 16.20 11.60 22.06
N ASN A 476 16.43 10.34 22.43
CA ASN A 476 17.68 9.61 22.16
C ASN A 476 17.76 8.96 20.77
N SER A 477 16.72 9.14 19.94
CA SER A 477 16.60 8.46 18.65
C SER A 477 16.37 9.46 17.52
N ASP A 478 15.42 9.21 16.61
CA ASP A 478 15.14 10.07 15.46
C ASP A 478 14.00 11.06 15.74
N GLY A 479 13.64 11.26 17.02
CA GLY A 479 12.38 11.87 17.42
C GLY A 479 11.18 10.97 17.16
N GLY A 480 9.99 11.48 17.45
CA GLY A 480 8.76 10.73 17.30
C GLY A 480 7.55 11.41 17.92
N LYS A 481 6.45 10.67 17.99
CA LYS A 481 5.20 11.12 18.57
C LYS A 481 4.66 10.09 19.55
N VAL A 482 4.20 10.54 20.72
CA VAL A 482 3.37 9.75 21.62
C VAL A 482 1.94 10.30 21.53
N VAL A 483 0.97 9.45 21.18
CA VAL A 483 -0.44 9.85 21.09
C VAL A 483 -1.23 9.18 22.20
N ILE A 484 -1.87 9.99 23.04
CA ILE A 484 -2.68 9.55 24.18
C ILE A 484 -4.17 9.66 23.83
N GLY A 485 -4.94 8.64 24.22
CA GLY A 485 -6.37 8.47 23.91
C GLY A 485 -6.62 7.50 22.76
N VAL A 486 -5.64 6.65 22.40
CA VAL A 486 -5.71 5.67 21.31
C VAL A 486 -5.20 4.32 21.78
N THR A 487 -5.93 3.24 21.56
CA THR A 487 -5.48 1.87 21.93
C THR A 487 -4.46 1.31 20.95
N ASP A 488 -3.80 0.22 21.32
CA ASP A 488 -2.86 -0.53 20.45
C ASP A 488 -3.59 -1.07 19.20
N GLU A 489 -4.91 -1.29 19.29
CA GLU A 489 -5.79 -1.64 18.17
C GLU A 489 -6.28 -0.44 17.35
N LEU A 490 -5.73 0.76 17.60
CA LEU A 490 -6.04 2.04 16.96
C LEU A 490 -7.42 2.62 17.29
N GLU A 491 -8.09 2.13 18.34
CA GLU A 491 -9.38 2.65 18.78
C GLU A 491 -9.21 4.00 19.49
N CYS A 492 -9.85 5.05 18.99
CA CYS A 492 -9.75 6.40 19.56
C CYS A 492 -10.73 6.60 20.73
N LEU A 493 -10.30 6.25 21.95
CA LEU A 493 -11.08 6.43 23.18
C LEU A 493 -11.27 7.89 23.57
N GLY A 494 -10.31 8.76 23.21
CA GLY A 494 -10.28 10.16 23.65
C GLY A 494 -9.75 10.34 25.08
N ILE A 495 -9.48 11.59 25.46
CA ILE A 495 -8.90 11.94 26.77
C ILE A 495 -9.94 12.52 27.76
N ASP A 496 -11.24 12.47 27.45
CA ASP A 496 -12.28 13.09 28.27
C ASP A 496 -12.33 12.51 29.70
N ALA A 497 -12.16 11.19 29.82
CA ALA A 497 -12.05 10.52 31.13
C ALA A 497 -10.79 10.93 31.90
N ASP A 498 -9.68 11.20 31.20
CA ASP A 498 -8.45 11.67 31.83
C ASP A 498 -8.56 13.12 32.29
N ILE A 499 -9.30 13.96 31.56
CA ILE A 499 -9.59 15.35 31.94
C ILE A 499 -10.39 15.40 33.24
N GLU A 500 -11.42 14.56 33.39
CA GLU A 500 -12.23 14.49 34.62
C GLU A 500 -11.43 14.05 35.85
N ARG A 501 -10.32 13.35 35.65
CA ARG A 501 -9.42 12.87 36.70
C ARG A 501 -8.27 13.85 36.99
N ALA A 502 -8.00 14.78 36.09
CA ALA A 502 -6.96 15.78 36.30
C ALA A 502 -7.25 16.65 37.54
N PRO A 503 -6.21 17.12 38.27
CA PRO A 503 -6.39 17.92 39.48
C PRO A 503 -7.27 19.16 39.26
N LYS A 504 -7.08 19.79 38.11
CA LYS A 504 -8.00 20.78 37.54
C LYS A 504 -8.72 20.07 36.40
N LYS A 505 -10.03 19.86 36.56
CA LYS A 505 -10.90 19.13 35.63
C LYS A 505 -11.17 19.91 34.33
N THR A 506 -10.09 20.38 33.71
CA THR A 506 -10.10 21.20 32.51
C THR A 506 -9.00 20.69 31.58
N LEU A 507 -9.15 20.95 30.28
CA LEU A 507 -8.15 20.57 29.29
C LEU A 507 -6.76 21.13 29.61
N ASP A 508 -6.70 22.40 30.03
CA ASP A 508 -5.46 23.07 30.44
C ASP A 508 -4.86 22.41 31.70
N GLY A 509 -5.73 22.05 32.66
CA GLY A 509 -5.33 21.30 33.85
C GLY A 509 -4.73 19.94 33.55
N TYR A 510 -5.32 19.22 32.60
CA TYR A 510 -4.80 17.96 32.09
C TYR A 510 -3.45 18.15 31.38
N LYS A 511 -3.34 19.09 30.43
CA LYS A 511 -2.09 19.41 29.72
C LYS A 511 -0.96 19.75 30.69
N GLN A 512 -1.24 20.63 31.67
CA GLN A 512 -0.29 21.00 32.71
C GLN A 512 0.17 19.79 33.50
N LYS A 513 -0.75 18.86 33.83
CA LYS A 513 -0.42 17.66 34.59
C LYS A 513 0.39 16.65 33.78
N VAL A 514 0.09 16.44 32.51
CA VAL A 514 0.89 15.56 31.61
C VAL A 514 2.31 16.09 31.52
N ARG A 515 2.45 17.38 31.20
CA ARG A 515 3.75 18.07 31.10
C ARG A 515 4.56 17.95 32.39
N GLN A 516 3.98 18.39 33.52
CA GLN A 516 4.68 18.34 34.80
C GLN A 516 5.13 16.93 35.16
N THR A 517 4.28 15.93 34.92
CA THR A 517 4.60 14.53 35.26
C THR A 517 5.78 14.00 34.44
N ILE A 518 5.87 14.34 33.16
CA ILE A 518 6.96 13.88 32.29
C ILE A 518 8.24 14.67 32.58
N ASP A 519 8.13 15.99 32.72
CA ASP A 519 9.26 16.88 33.00
C ASP A 519 9.89 16.54 34.38
N ASP A 520 9.08 16.19 35.39
CA ASP A 520 9.56 15.78 36.72
C ASP A 520 10.36 14.45 36.70
N MET A 521 10.14 13.59 35.70
CA MET A 521 10.85 12.31 35.57
C MET A 521 12.11 12.39 34.72
N LEU A 522 12.17 13.33 33.78
CA LEU A 522 13.37 13.58 32.97
C LEU A 522 14.44 14.27 33.83
N VAL A 523 15.69 13.83 33.69
CA VAL A 523 16.80 14.35 34.52
C VAL A 523 17.16 15.80 34.17
N LYS A 524 16.93 16.17 32.90
CA LYS A 524 17.11 17.53 32.39
C LYS A 524 15.80 18.00 31.79
N ASP A 525 15.67 19.32 31.69
CA ASP A 525 14.54 19.95 31.02
C ASP A 525 14.81 20.02 29.51
N TYR A 526 13.80 19.65 28.71
CA TYR A 526 13.86 19.55 27.25
C TYR A 526 12.76 20.39 26.58
N VAL A 527 12.47 21.57 27.13
CA VAL A 527 11.42 22.50 26.64
C VAL A 527 11.46 22.74 25.12
N THR A 528 12.66 22.77 24.53
CA THR A 528 12.84 23.04 23.09
C THR A 528 12.65 21.80 22.20
N SER A 529 12.57 20.61 22.79
CA SER A 529 12.55 19.34 22.05
C SER A 529 11.31 18.50 22.35
N VAL A 530 10.54 18.82 23.39
CA VAL A 530 9.29 18.12 23.74
C VAL A 530 8.13 19.11 23.71
N PHE A 531 7.17 18.85 22.80
CA PHE A 531 6.01 19.69 22.55
C PHE A 531 4.73 18.94 22.91
N TYR A 532 3.83 19.60 23.64
CA TYR A 532 2.58 19.02 24.12
C TYR A 532 1.39 19.72 23.44
N ASP A 533 0.57 18.98 22.71
CA ASP A 533 -0.63 19.53 22.09
C ASP A 533 -1.86 18.62 22.24
N THR A 534 -3.03 19.15 21.91
CA THR A 534 -4.30 18.40 21.85
C THR A 534 -5.08 18.82 20.63
N PHE A 535 -5.67 17.87 19.95
CA PHE A 535 -6.47 18.12 18.75
C PHE A 535 -7.78 17.33 18.79
N ASP A 536 -8.79 17.83 18.09
CA ASP A 536 -10.06 17.14 17.92
C ASP A 536 -9.96 16.16 16.74
N TYR A 537 -10.33 14.92 16.99
CA TYR A 537 -10.37 13.85 16.01
C TYR A 537 -11.81 13.44 15.72
N VAL A 538 -12.18 13.39 14.44
CA VAL A 538 -13.51 12.96 14.01
C VAL A 538 -13.37 11.71 13.16
N SER A 539 -13.73 10.56 13.74
CA SER A 539 -13.85 9.32 12.98
C SER A 539 -15.08 9.39 12.05
N PRO A 540 -15.03 8.86 10.81
CA PRO A 540 -16.17 8.90 9.91
C PRO A 540 -17.43 8.23 10.50
N GLY A 541 -18.44 9.03 10.85
CA GLY A 541 -19.70 8.55 11.42
C GLY A 541 -19.78 8.60 12.96
N SER A 542 -18.75 9.12 13.64
CA SER A 542 -18.70 9.23 15.11
C SER A 542 -18.64 10.70 15.57
N LYS A 543 -18.88 10.91 16.87
CA LYS A 543 -18.68 12.22 17.50
C LYS A 543 -17.18 12.56 17.55
N PRO A 544 -16.81 13.86 17.53
CA PRO A 544 -15.44 14.29 17.77
C PRO A 544 -14.96 13.79 19.14
N VAL A 545 -13.77 13.21 19.18
CA VAL A 545 -13.05 12.85 20.41
C VAL A 545 -11.77 13.68 20.49
N LYS A 546 -11.39 14.09 21.70
CA LYS A 546 -10.16 14.87 21.90
C LYS A 546 -8.98 13.95 22.19
N LEU A 547 -7.85 14.17 21.52
CA LEU A 547 -6.61 13.41 21.72
C LEU A 547 -5.49 14.33 22.22
N CYS A 548 -4.49 13.75 22.87
CA CYS A 548 -3.27 14.46 23.28
C CYS A 548 -2.05 13.91 22.52
N GLU A 549 -1.23 14.79 21.96
CA GLU A 549 0.01 14.45 21.26
C GLU A 549 1.21 15.05 22.01
N ILE A 550 2.24 14.23 22.18
CA ILE A 550 3.56 14.65 22.62
C ILE A 550 4.50 14.47 21.43
N SER A 551 4.87 15.57 20.79
CA SER A 551 5.83 15.59 19.69
C SER A 551 7.24 15.78 20.25
N VAL A 552 8.16 14.88 19.87
CA VAL A 552 9.52 14.85 20.38
C VAL A 552 10.51 15.00 19.23
N GLU A 553 11.33 16.04 19.28
CA GLU A 553 12.46 16.23 18.37
C GLU A 553 13.70 15.49 18.90
N PRO A 554 14.53 14.90 18.02
CA PRO A 554 15.76 14.23 18.43
C PRO A 554 16.75 15.22 19.03
N LEU A 555 17.51 14.78 20.02
CA LEU A 555 18.66 15.54 20.50
C LEU A 555 19.75 15.64 19.42
N PRO A 556 20.53 16.74 19.39
CA PRO A 556 21.59 16.92 18.41
C PRO A 556 22.60 15.76 18.43
N SER A 557 22.96 15.24 17.26
CA SER A 557 23.82 14.04 17.13
C SER A 557 25.32 14.34 17.16
N ASP A 558 25.68 15.61 17.18
CA ASP A 558 27.04 16.16 17.09
C ASP A 558 27.74 16.26 18.46
N GLU A 559 26.99 16.20 19.56
CA GLU A 559 27.52 16.14 20.92
C GLU A 559 27.11 14.82 21.61
N PRO A 560 27.95 14.23 22.49
CA PRO A 560 27.65 12.98 23.19
C PRO A 560 26.62 13.18 24.32
N GLU A 561 25.48 13.78 23.98
CA GLU A 561 24.37 14.05 24.87
C GLU A 561 23.22 13.07 24.58
N PHE A 562 22.68 12.50 25.65
CA PHE A 562 21.48 11.66 25.63
C PHE A 562 20.66 11.95 26.88
N ALA A 563 19.34 11.87 26.72
CA ALA A 563 18.37 11.98 27.78
C ALA A 563 18.36 10.74 28.69
N THR A 564 18.17 11.01 29.97
CA THR A 564 17.98 9.99 31.00
C THR A 564 16.70 10.29 31.78
N LEU A 565 16.11 9.22 32.29
CA LEU A 565 14.85 9.19 33.01
C LEU A 565 15.10 8.56 34.39
N LYS A 566 14.58 9.19 35.44
CA LYS A 566 14.55 8.61 36.79
C LYS A 566 13.25 7.87 36.96
N LEU A 567 13.33 6.54 37.07
CA LEU A 567 12.18 5.72 37.42
C LEU A 567 11.97 5.73 38.93
N HIS A 568 10.74 5.54 39.39
CA HIS A 568 10.46 5.47 40.82
C HIS A 568 11.02 4.17 41.40
N GLY A 569 11.70 4.25 42.54
CA GLY A 569 12.26 3.08 43.24
C GLY A 569 11.19 2.15 43.83
N LYS A 570 11.61 0.99 44.37
CA LYS A 570 10.71 0.09 45.13
C LYS A 570 10.02 0.85 46.26
N ALA A 571 8.74 0.56 46.46
CA ALA A 571 7.92 1.14 47.53
C ALA A 571 8.63 1.03 48.89
N VAL A 572 8.91 2.18 49.52
CA VAL A 572 9.37 2.23 50.91
C VAL A 572 8.15 2.53 51.77
N ASN A 573 7.80 1.59 52.65
CA ASN A 573 6.76 1.80 53.64
C ASN A 573 7.23 2.87 54.63
N ASN A 574 6.49 3.95 54.78
CA ASN A 574 6.74 4.95 55.81
C ASN A 574 5.94 4.56 57.07
N GLU A 575 6.56 4.53 58.25
CA GLU A 575 6.03 3.97 59.51
C GLU A 575 4.74 4.64 60.05
N LYS A 576 4.11 5.58 59.34
CA LYS A 576 2.93 6.31 59.82
C LYS A 576 1.79 6.46 58.80
N GLY A 577 1.69 5.58 57.81
CA GLY A 577 0.49 5.50 56.94
C GLY A 577 0.12 6.79 56.19
N LYS A 578 1.02 7.76 56.09
CA LYS A 578 0.86 8.99 55.31
C LYS A 578 1.84 8.97 54.13
N PHE A 579 1.27 9.07 52.93
CA PHE A 579 1.87 9.28 51.61
C PHE A 579 3.13 8.44 51.28
N LEU A 580 3.03 7.65 50.20
CA LEU A 580 4.19 7.23 49.41
C LEU A 580 4.88 8.49 48.88
N LYS A 581 5.91 8.97 49.54
CA LYS A 581 6.98 9.70 48.85
C LYS A 581 7.78 8.61 48.15
N TYR A 582 7.54 8.43 46.86
CA TYR A 582 8.52 7.74 46.04
C TYR A 582 9.81 8.56 46.13
N ALA A 583 10.91 7.91 46.52
CA ALA A 583 12.19 8.60 46.62
C ALA A 583 12.50 9.24 45.24
N SER A 584 12.87 10.51 45.23
CA SER A 584 13.41 11.27 44.08
C SER A 584 14.74 10.71 43.55
N ASP A 585 15.09 9.49 43.99
CA ASP A 585 16.43 8.91 44.04
C ASP A 585 16.42 7.50 43.41
N GLY A 586 15.34 7.16 42.69
CA GLY A 586 15.26 5.91 41.96
C GLY A 586 16.29 5.83 40.83
N PRO A 587 16.54 4.62 40.29
CA PRO A 587 17.62 4.41 39.34
C PRO A 587 17.40 5.20 38.05
N GLU A 588 18.47 5.85 37.61
CA GLU A 588 18.52 6.60 36.36
C GLU A 588 18.84 5.66 35.19
N TYR A 589 18.06 5.75 34.12
CA TYR A 589 18.24 4.96 32.91
C TYR A 589 18.14 5.82 31.65
N ALA A 590 18.82 5.40 30.59
CA ALA A 590 18.61 5.90 29.24
C ALA A 590 17.76 4.89 28.46
N PHE A 591 16.86 5.39 27.63
CA PHE A 591 16.06 4.57 26.72
C PHE A 591 16.42 4.90 25.28
N PHE A 592 16.53 3.90 24.41
CA PHE A 592 16.73 4.08 22.97
C PHE A 592 15.72 3.25 22.20
N ARG A 593 15.12 3.84 21.16
CA ARG A 593 14.12 3.17 20.32
C ARG A 593 14.80 2.23 19.33
N LYS A 594 14.36 0.97 19.25
CA LYS A 594 14.84 0.00 18.26
C LYS A 594 13.73 -0.94 17.79
N GLY A 595 13.22 -0.70 16.58
CA GLY A 595 12.07 -1.45 16.06
C GLY A 595 10.78 -0.98 16.72
N GLU A 596 10.02 -1.91 17.30
CA GLU A 596 8.71 -1.66 17.94
C GLU A 596 8.81 -1.43 19.47
N GLY A 597 10.01 -1.28 20.04
CA GLY A 597 10.13 -1.13 21.50
C GLY A 597 11.34 -0.32 21.98
N ASP A 598 11.27 0.00 23.27
CA ASP A 598 12.26 0.80 23.98
C ASP A 598 13.29 -0.10 24.67
N GLN A 599 14.57 0.11 24.36
CA GLN A 599 15.67 -0.60 24.99
C GLN A 599 16.26 0.23 26.12
N GLN A 600 16.27 -0.34 27.33
CA GLN A 600 16.82 0.27 28.53
C GLN A 600 18.33 0.06 28.64
N TYR A 601 19.04 1.11 29.03
CA TYR A 601 20.48 1.10 29.29
C TYR A 601 20.77 1.85 30.59
N THR A 602 21.78 1.41 31.34
CA THR A 602 22.39 2.27 32.37
C THR A 602 23.12 3.44 31.70
N PRO A 603 23.32 4.59 32.38
CA PRO A 603 24.03 5.73 31.80
C PRO A 603 25.42 5.37 31.26
N ARG A 604 26.12 4.42 31.91
CA ARG A 604 27.44 3.93 31.45
C ARG A 604 27.35 3.13 30.16
N GLU A 605 26.33 2.29 29.99
CA GLU A 605 26.12 1.49 28.77
C GLU A 605 25.62 2.37 27.62
N ALA A 606 24.81 3.38 27.94
CA ALA A 606 24.26 4.34 26.99
C ALA A 606 25.35 5.09 26.23
N VAL A 607 26.45 5.48 26.88
CA VAL A 607 27.61 6.12 26.22
C VAL A 607 28.20 5.23 25.13
N ALA A 608 28.43 3.95 25.43
CA ALA A 608 28.98 3.00 24.46
C ALA A 608 28.01 2.71 23.32
N HIS A 609 26.71 2.68 23.61
CA HIS A 609 25.66 2.53 22.61
C HIS A 609 25.58 3.76 21.68
N TRP A 610 25.63 4.97 22.23
CA TRP A 610 25.62 6.22 21.49
C TRP A 610 26.82 6.36 20.55
N ILE A 611 28.04 6.05 21.02
CA ILE A 611 29.27 6.09 20.19
C ILE A 611 29.19 5.13 19.00
N ARG A 612 28.55 3.98 19.15
CA ARG A 612 28.34 3.04 18.03
C ARG A 612 27.32 3.56 17.02
N ARG A 613 26.37 4.37 17.47
CA ARG A 613 25.34 4.98 16.63
C ARG A 613 25.89 6.15 15.81
N SER A 614 26.65 7.06 16.42
CA SER A 614 27.22 8.24 15.73
C SER A 614 28.29 7.92 14.67
N LYS A 615 28.79 6.68 14.63
CA LYS A 615 29.72 6.18 13.59
C LYS A 615 29.03 5.50 12.39
N ARG A 616 27.71 5.40 12.38
CA ARG A 616 26.89 4.90 11.25
C ARG A 616 26.26 6.07 10.53
#